data_AF-A0A2D6X826-F1
#
_entry.id   AF-A0A2D6X826-F1
#
_cell.length_a   1.000
_cell.length_b   1.000
_cell.length_c   1.000
_cell.angle_alpha   90.00
_cell.angle_beta   90.00
_cell.angle_gamma   90.00
#
_symmetry.space_group_name_H-M   'P 1'
#
loop_
_entity.id
_entity.type
_entity.pdbx_description
1 polymer ?
#
loop_
_entity_poly.entity_id
_entity_poly.type
_entity_poly.pdbx_seq_one_letter_code
_entity_poly.pdbx_strand_id
1 'polypeptide(L)'
;MKKERPEHGYWIIPPEIYNYLNKEFDFKFDPCPNPRPKEFNGLEVDWKKSNWVNPPFWAGITAWVRKALAEQEKGNSSVLILPLDNWVRLLLDAKAEVRVVGSHEWLHTKDGSRRKAPRPSFLFILRSSPKDIVETNGGK
;
A
#
# COMPACT_ATOMS: atom_id res chain seq x y z
N MET A 1 -24.71 4.91 1.24
CA MET A 1 -25.18 3.83 0.35
C MET A 1 -24.04 2.83 0.18
N LYS A 2 -24.22 1.55 0.54
CA LYS A 2 -23.20 0.52 0.28
C LYS A 2 -23.13 0.34 -1.24
N LYS A 3 -21.98 0.63 -1.87
CA LYS A 3 -21.80 0.39 -3.30
C LYS A 3 -21.65 -1.12 -3.50
N GLU A 4 -22.59 -1.73 -4.20
CA GLU A 4 -22.49 -3.13 -4.59
C GLU A 4 -21.42 -3.32 -5.67
N ARG A 5 -20.85 -4.52 -5.72
CA ARG A 5 -19.84 -4.87 -6.73
C ARG A 5 -20.54 -5.09 -8.07
N PRO A 6 -20.09 -4.43 -9.16
CA PRO A 6 -20.66 -4.67 -10.48
C PRO A 6 -20.40 -6.11 -10.93
N GLU A 7 -21.33 -6.68 -11.69
CA GLU A 7 -21.23 -8.04 -12.22
C GLU A 7 -20.09 -8.19 -13.24
N HIS A 8 -19.85 -7.14 -14.03
CA HIS A 8 -18.80 -7.08 -15.05
C HIS A 8 -17.84 -5.92 -14.77
N GLY A 9 -16.54 -6.11 -15.02
CA GLY A 9 -15.54 -5.05 -14.89
C GLY A 9 -14.10 -5.54 -14.82
N TYR A 10 -13.17 -4.60 -14.67
CA TYR A 10 -11.74 -4.86 -14.53
C TYR A 10 -11.40 -5.26 -13.10
N TRP A 11 -11.48 -6.57 -12.83
CA TRP A 11 -11.20 -7.12 -11.51
C TRP A 11 -10.10 -8.17 -11.51
N ILE A 12 -10.12 -9.10 -12.47
CA ILE A 12 -9.16 -10.21 -12.48
C ILE A 12 -7.80 -9.68 -12.96
N ILE A 13 -6.74 -9.99 -12.21
CA ILE A 13 -5.37 -9.69 -12.63
C ILE A 13 -4.97 -10.64 -13.78
N PRO A 14 -4.21 -10.19 -14.79
CA PRO A 14 -3.77 -11.07 -15.87
C PRO A 14 -3.10 -12.37 -15.36
N PRO A 15 -3.41 -13.55 -15.95
CA PRO A 15 -2.89 -14.82 -15.48
C PRO A 15 -1.37 -14.90 -15.42
N GLU A 16 -0.66 -14.23 -16.32
CA GLU A 16 0.80 -14.18 -16.36
C GLU A 16 1.39 -13.50 -15.12
N ILE A 17 0.73 -12.47 -14.58
CA ILE A 17 1.14 -11.81 -13.35
C ILE A 17 0.77 -12.68 -12.15
N TYR A 18 -0.44 -13.22 -12.12
CA TYR A 18 -0.89 -14.09 -11.02
C TYR A 18 -0.03 -15.35 -10.90
N ASN A 19 0.22 -16.06 -12.01
CA ASN A 19 0.94 -17.32 -12.01
C ASN A 19 2.40 -17.17 -11.58
N TYR A 20 3.04 -16.06 -11.96
CA TYR A 20 4.39 -15.72 -11.50
C TYR A 20 4.43 -15.58 -9.97
N LEU A 21 3.52 -14.79 -9.40
CA LEU A 21 3.42 -14.60 -7.96
C LEU A 21 3.01 -15.90 -7.24
N ASN A 22 2.06 -16.65 -7.81
CA ASN A 22 1.60 -17.89 -7.21
C ASN A 22 2.70 -18.97 -7.18
N LYS A 23 3.63 -18.96 -8.15
CA LYS A 23 4.80 -19.84 -8.11
C LYS A 23 5.75 -19.49 -6.96
N GLU A 24 5.88 -18.21 -6.63
CA GLU A 24 6.72 -17.72 -5.53
C GLU A 24 6.05 -17.92 -4.15
N PHE A 25 4.77 -17.59 -4.04
CA PHE A 25 4.07 -17.50 -2.75
C PHE A 25 3.10 -18.66 -2.47
N ASP A 26 2.83 -19.54 -3.45
CA ASP A 26 1.97 -20.72 -3.33
C ASP A 26 0.60 -20.42 -2.67
N PHE A 27 -0.18 -19.53 -3.30
CA PHE A 27 -1.44 -19.04 -2.77
C PHE A 27 -2.44 -20.19 -2.53
N LYS A 28 -3.00 -20.23 -1.32
CA LYS A 28 -3.98 -21.24 -0.89
C LYS A 28 -5.40 -20.73 -0.85
N PHE A 29 -5.56 -19.40 -0.96
CA PHE A 29 -6.84 -18.73 -0.80
C PHE A 29 -6.85 -17.36 -1.47
N ASP A 30 -8.03 -16.98 -1.96
CA ASP A 30 -8.37 -15.67 -2.48
C ASP A 30 -9.53 -15.11 -1.64
N PRO A 31 -9.28 -14.13 -0.75
CA PRO A 31 -10.32 -13.46 0.04
C PRO A 31 -11.23 -12.55 -0.80
N CYS A 32 -10.88 -12.29 -2.05
CA CYS A 32 -11.55 -11.36 -2.95
C CYS A 32 -11.96 -12.03 -4.29
N PRO A 33 -12.55 -13.23 -4.28
CA PRO A 33 -12.67 -14.05 -5.47
C PRO A 33 -13.57 -13.40 -6.53
N ASN A 34 -13.36 -13.80 -7.78
CA ASN A 34 -14.27 -13.53 -8.88
C ASN A 34 -14.59 -14.84 -9.62
N PRO A 35 -15.87 -15.25 -9.76
CA PRO A 35 -17.05 -14.60 -9.19
C PRO A 35 -17.06 -14.64 -7.65
N ARG A 36 -17.61 -13.60 -7.01
CA ARG A 36 -17.77 -13.57 -5.55
C ARG A 36 -19.09 -14.27 -5.18
N PRO A 37 -19.08 -15.30 -4.30
CA PRO A 37 -20.33 -15.87 -3.81
C PRO A 37 -21.19 -14.80 -3.12
N LYS A 38 -22.51 -14.87 -3.29
CA LYS A 38 -23.46 -13.80 -2.90
C LYS A 38 -23.27 -13.33 -1.45
N GLU A 39 -23.11 -14.28 -0.54
CA GLU A 39 -23.02 -14.05 0.91
C GLU A 39 -21.57 -14.08 1.44
N PHE A 40 -20.58 -14.19 0.56
CA PHE A 40 -19.20 -14.28 0.97
C PHE A 40 -18.60 -12.91 1.33
N ASN A 41 -18.12 -12.79 2.56
CA ASN A 41 -17.37 -11.64 3.04
C ASN A 41 -15.94 -12.05 3.43
N GLY A 42 -14.97 -11.72 2.57
CA GLY A 42 -13.56 -12.05 2.80
C GLY A 42 -12.94 -11.43 4.06
N LEU A 43 -13.55 -10.38 4.63
CA LEU A 43 -13.08 -9.77 5.89
C LEU A 43 -13.50 -10.57 7.14
N GLU A 44 -14.54 -11.39 7.04
CA GLU A 44 -15.16 -12.10 8.17
C GLU A 44 -14.80 -13.58 8.24
N VAL A 45 -14.14 -14.12 7.21
CA VAL A 45 -13.69 -15.52 7.17
C VAL A 45 -12.23 -15.66 7.62
N ASP A 46 -11.85 -16.88 8.02
CA ASP A 46 -10.45 -17.22 8.24
C ASP A 46 -9.69 -17.30 6.93
N TRP A 47 -8.52 -16.68 6.90
CA TRP A 47 -7.61 -16.77 5.78
C TRP A 47 -6.70 -17.99 5.95
N LYS A 48 -6.05 -18.41 4.87
CA LYS A 48 -5.16 -19.58 4.88
C LYS A 48 -3.71 -19.16 4.99
N LYS A 49 -2.80 -20.14 4.94
CA LYS A 49 -1.36 -19.94 5.12
C LYS A 49 -0.73 -18.93 4.14
N SER A 50 -1.24 -18.85 2.91
CA SER A 50 -0.80 -17.91 1.88
C SER A 50 -2.01 -17.41 1.09
N ASN A 51 -2.16 -16.09 0.94
CA ASN A 51 -3.37 -15.46 0.38
C ASN A 51 -3.04 -14.44 -0.72
N TRP A 52 -3.83 -14.44 -1.79
CA TRP A 52 -3.81 -13.39 -2.81
C TRP A 52 -4.96 -12.42 -2.57
N VAL A 53 -4.66 -11.16 -2.31
CA VAL A 53 -5.66 -10.15 -1.91
C VAL A 53 -5.72 -9.05 -2.96
N ASN A 54 -6.76 -9.10 -3.78
CA ASN A 54 -7.10 -8.04 -4.74
C ASN A 54 -8.42 -7.38 -4.32
N PRO A 55 -8.38 -6.42 -3.37
CA PRO A 55 -9.57 -5.96 -2.67
C PRO A 55 -10.43 -4.99 -3.50
N PRO A 56 -11.71 -4.79 -3.13
CA PRO A 56 -12.52 -3.71 -3.68
C PRO A 56 -11.96 -2.36 -3.27
N PHE A 57 -11.17 -1.74 -4.16
CA PHE A 57 -10.47 -0.48 -3.90
C PHE A 57 -11.40 0.64 -3.44
N TRP A 58 -12.63 0.67 -3.98
CA TRP A 58 -13.64 1.68 -3.65
C TRP A 58 -14.35 1.45 -2.31
N ALA A 59 -14.20 0.28 -1.69
CA ALA A 59 -14.93 -0.12 -0.48
C ALA A 59 -14.07 -0.09 0.80
N GLY A 60 -12.89 0.55 0.74
CA GLY A 60 -12.04 0.78 1.90
C GLY A 60 -10.86 -0.19 2.00
N ILE A 61 -9.74 0.19 1.40
CA ILE A 61 -8.47 -0.56 1.42
C ILE A 61 -7.97 -0.81 2.85
N THR A 62 -8.15 0.14 3.77
CA THR A 62 -7.63 0.05 5.14
C THR A 62 -8.19 -1.14 5.92
N ALA A 63 -9.44 -1.56 5.67
CA ALA A 63 -10.01 -2.73 6.33
C ALA A 63 -9.29 -4.02 5.91
N TRP A 64 -8.95 -4.16 4.63
CA TRP A 64 -8.19 -5.29 4.09
C TRP A 64 -6.76 -5.32 4.60
N VAL A 65 -6.10 -4.17 4.71
CA VAL A 65 -4.76 -4.08 5.31
C VAL A 65 -4.81 -4.49 6.78
N ARG A 66 -5.80 -4.03 7.56
CA ARG A 66 -5.97 -4.44 8.97
C ARG A 66 -6.20 -5.95 9.10
N LYS A 67 -7.03 -6.53 8.23
CA LYS A 67 -7.26 -7.98 8.21
C LYS A 67 -5.97 -8.74 7.87
N ALA A 68 -5.22 -8.31 6.86
CA ALA A 68 -3.95 -8.94 6.50
C ALA A 68 -2.92 -8.89 7.64
N LEU A 69 -2.84 -7.78 8.39
CA LEU A 69 -1.99 -7.67 9.58
C LEU A 69 -2.45 -8.63 10.70
N ALA A 70 -3.76 -8.73 10.96
CA ALA A 70 -4.28 -9.68 11.94
C ALA A 70 -4.02 -11.14 11.53
N GLU A 71 -4.04 -11.46 10.23
CA GLU A 71 -3.68 -12.79 9.73
C GLU A 71 -2.17 -13.06 9.80
N GLN A 72 -1.33 -12.03 9.62
CA GLN A 72 0.11 -12.12 9.84
C GLN A 72 0.44 -12.48 11.29
N GLU A 73 -0.26 -11.90 12.27
CA GLU A 73 -0.11 -12.25 13.69
C GLU A 73 -0.44 -13.73 13.99
N LYS A 74 -1.31 -14.36 13.16
CA LYS A 74 -1.61 -15.79 13.21
C LYS A 74 -0.58 -16.66 12.46
N GLY A 75 0.43 -16.06 11.84
CA GLY A 75 1.43 -16.73 11.02
C GLY A 75 1.00 -17.01 9.58
N ASN A 76 -0.06 -16.37 9.08
CA ASN A 76 -0.47 -16.44 7.68
C ASN A 76 0.20 -15.33 6.85
N SER A 77 0.57 -15.63 5.61
CA SER A 77 1.14 -14.65 4.68
C SER A 77 0.09 -14.17 3.69
N SER A 78 0.19 -12.91 3.27
CA SER A 78 -0.74 -12.33 2.29
C SER A 78 0.01 -11.40 1.33
N VAL A 79 -0.27 -11.53 0.03
CA VAL A 79 0.18 -10.58 -0.99
C VAL A 79 -1.00 -9.70 -1.38
N LEU A 80 -0.85 -8.39 -1.23
CA LEU A 80 -1.89 -7.40 -1.52
C LEU A 80 -1.49 -6.58 -2.74
N ILE A 81 -2.38 -6.46 -3.73
CA ILE A 81 -2.25 -5.47 -4.80
C ILE A 81 -3.05 -4.22 -4.42
N LEU A 82 -2.38 -3.07 -4.26
CA LEU A 82 -3.00 -1.82 -3.84
C LEU A 82 -2.55 -0.67 -4.77
N PRO A 83 -3.49 0.10 -5.34
CA PRO A 83 -3.12 1.23 -6.19
C PRO A 83 -2.56 2.37 -5.35
N LEU A 84 -1.49 2.98 -5.85
CA LEU A 84 -0.89 4.21 -5.35
C LEU A 84 -0.62 5.14 -6.53
N ASP A 85 -0.45 6.43 -6.24
CA ASP A 85 -0.12 7.41 -7.26
C ASP A 85 1.26 7.14 -7.88
N ASN A 86 1.43 7.49 -9.16
CA ASN A 86 2.68 7.28 -9.88
C ASN A 86 3.90 7.98 -9.24
N TRP A 87 3.69 9.07 -8.50
CA TRP A 87 4.79 9.74 -7.79
C TRP A 87 5.41 8.84 -6.70
N VAL A 88 4.64 7.92 -6.09
CA VAL A 88 5.17 6.96 -5.12
C VAL A 88 6.11 5.98 -5.81
N ARG A 89 5.70 5.45 -6.97
CA ARG A 89 6.53 4.57 -7.79
C ARG A 89 7.87 5.24 -8.11
N LEU A 90 7.85 6.48 -8.59
CA LEU A 90 9.08 7.20 -8.94
C LEU A 90 10.05 7.33 -7.74
N LEU A 91 9.52 7.58 -6.55
CA LEU A 91 10.33 7.68 -5.33
C LEU A 91 10.89 6.32 -4.89
N LEU A 92 10.12 5.24 -5.05
CA LEU A 92 10.60 3.88 -4.77
C LEU A 92 11.65 3.42 -5.79
N ASP A 93 11.46 3.71 -7.08
CA ASP A 93 12.44 3.46 -8.16
C ASP A 93 13.75 4.21 -7.87
N ALA A 94 13.65 5.44 -7.34
CA ALA A 94 14.78 6.24 -6.89
C ALA A 94 15.39 5.78 -5.53
N LYS A 95 14.86 4.70 -4.93
CA LYS A 95 15.27 4.17 -3.63
C LYS A 95 15.22 5.22 -2.51
N ALA A 96 14.21 6.09 -2.52
CA ALA A 96 13.99 7.04 -1.45
C ALA A 96 13.83 6.32 -0.11
N GLU A 97 14.46 6.85 0.93
CA GLU A 97 14.22 6.39 2.29
C GLU A 97 12.81 6.83 2.73
N VAL A 98 11.99 5.90 3.20
CA VAL A 98 10.62 6.18 3.64
C VAL A 98 10.56 6.21 5.16
N ARG A 99 10.02 7.28 5.74
CA ARG A 99 9.76 7.39 7.18
C ARG A 99 8.30 7.76 7.44
N VAL A 100 7.69 7.16 8.45
CA VAL A 100 6.34 7.51 8.89
C VAL A 100 6.42 8.71 9.83
N VAL A 101 5.69 9.78 9.52
CA VAL A 101 5.41 10.87 10.47
C VAL A 101 4.14 10.55 11.24
N GLY A 102 3.16 9.94 10.58
CA GLY A 102 1.88 9.63 11.20
C GLY A 102 0.99 10.87 11.30
N SER A 103 0.18 10.91 12.37
CA SER A 103 -0.65 12.06 12.68
C SER A 103 0.21 13.23 13.17
N HIS A 104 0.01 14.41 12.59
CA HIS A 104 0.72 15.64 12.97
C HIS A 104 -0.14 16.88 12.76
N GLU A 105 0.40 18.05 13.08
CA GLU A 105 -0.25 19.34 12.91
C GLU A 105 0.61 20.26 12.01
N TRP A 106 -0.06 20.98 11.11
CA TRP A 106 0.53 22.06 10.35
C TRP A 106 0.39 23.38 11.09
N LEU A 107 1.39 24.26 10.94
CA LEU A 107 1.32 25.65 11.41
C LEU A 107 0.77 26.54 10.29
N HIS A 108 -0.19 27.39 10.61
CA HIS A 108 -0.64 28.46 9.74
C HIS A 108 0.46 29.51 9.59
N THR A 109 0.74 29.94 8.36
CA THR A 109 1.93 30.76 8.03
C THR A 109 1.88 32.18 8.58
N LYS A 110 0.69 32.68 8.96
CA LYS A 110 0.52 34.06 9.45
C LYS A 110 0.47 34.17 10.97
N ASP A 111 -0.28 33.30 11.62
CA ASP A 111 -0.58 33.40 13.06
C ASP A 111 -0.04 32.22 13.88
N GLY A 112 0.59 31.23 13.24
CA GLY A 112 1.18 30.07 13.92
C GLY A 112 0.16 29.11 14.53
N SER A 113 -1.14 29.30 14.29
CA SER A 113 -2.17 28.39 14.75
C SER A 113 -1.99 26.98 14.16
N ARG A 114 -2.40 25.97 14.93
CA ARG A 114 -2.19 24.55 14.59
C ARG A 114 -3.44 23.93 13.97
N ARG A 115 -3.25 23.15 12.92
CA ARG A 115 -4.32 22.33 12.31
C ARG A 115 -3.85 20.92 12.07
N LYS A 116 -4.58 19.94 12.63
CA LYS A 116 -4.34 18.51 12.39
C LYS A 116 -4.39 18.20 10.89
N ALA A 117 -3.40 17.48 10.39
CA ALA A 117 -3.40 16.99 9.02
C ALA A 117 -4.57 16.02 8.80
N PRO A 118 -5.26 16.10 7.64
CA PRO A 118 -6.44 15.25 7.38
C PRO A 118 -6.06 13.78 7.17
N ARG A 119 -4.79 13.49 6.88
CA ARG A 119 -4.24 12.14 6.69
C ARG A 119 -2.86 12.05 7.34
N PRO A 120 -2.41 10.83 7.72
CA PRO A 120 -1.02 10.61 8.10
C PRO A 120 -0.06 11.03 6.99
N SER A 121 1.11 11.53 7.36
CA SER A 121 2.17 11.83 6.40
C SER A 121 3.33 10.85 6.47
N PHE A 122 3.99 10.73 5.33
CA PHE A 122 5.21 9.97 5.11
C PHE A 122 6.25 10.92 4.54
N LEU A 123 7.49 10.78 4.98
CA LEU A 123 8.64 11.42 4.36
C LEU A 123 9.22 10.46 3.32
N PHE A 124 9.53 11.00 2.15
CA PHE A 124 10.33 10.33 1.12
C PHE A 124 11.62 11.12 0.97
N ILE A 125 12.71 10.54 1.45
CA ILE A 125 13.98 11.24 1.62
C ILE A 125 14.91 10.80 0.49
N LEU A 126 15.21 11.75 -0.40
CA LEU A 126 16.23 11.61 -1.43
C LEU A 126 17.53 12.18 -0.86
N ARG A 127 18.50 11.31 -0.58
CA ARG A 127 19.83 11.74 -0.12
C ARG A 127 20.65 12.13 -1.34
N SER A 128 21.41 13.22 -1.22
CA SER A 128 22.45 13.51 -2.19
C SER A 128 23.39 12.32 -2.26
N SER A 129 23.62 11.77 -3.45
CA SER A 129 24.84 11.02 -3.69
C SER A 129 26.02 11.93 -3.35
N PRO A 130 27.06 11.47 -2.65
CA PRO A 130 28.28 12.23 -2.56
C PRO A 130 28.79 12.43 -3.99
N LYS A 131 28.55 13.60 -4.57
CA LYS A 131 29.22 14.08 -5.77
C LYS A 131 30.02 15.28 -5.34
N ASP A 132 31.33 15.04 -5.23
CA ASP A 132 32.39 16.04 -5.31
C ASP A 132 32.20 17.29 -4.44
N ILE A 133 32.54 17.16 -3.15
CA ILE A 133 33.19 18.29 -2.48
C ILE A 133 34.53 18.45 -3.20
N VAL A 134 34.53 19.18 -4.33
CA VAL A 134 35.77 19.76 -4.83
C VAL A 134 36.12 20.81 -3.78
N GLU A 135 37.13 20.52 -2.96
CA GLU A 135 37.79 21.52 -2.13
C GLU A 135 38.28 22.63 -3.05
N THR A 136 37.50 23.70 -3.16
CA THR A 136 37.96 24.97 -3.71
C THR A 136 38.49 25.79 -2.54
N ASN A 137 39.69 25.45 -2.07
CA ASN A 137 40.48 26.40 -1.29
C ASN A 137 41.69 26.82 -2.11
N GLY A 138 41.42 27.78 -2.99
CA GLY A 138 42.45 28.63 -3.53
C GLY A 138 42.95 29.62 -2.47
N GLY A 139 44.25 29.90 -2.54
CA GLY A 139 44.81 31.22 -2.29
C GLY A 139 44.98 31.64 -0.82
N LYS A 140 46.18 31.41 -0.30
CA LYS A 140 47.15 32.49 -0.07
C LYS A 140 48.57 31.98 -0.33
#